data_AF-A0A920UHV1-F1
#
_entry.id   AF-A0A920UHV1-F1
#
_cell.length_a   1.000
_cell.length_b   1.000
_cell.length_c   1.000
_cell.angle_alpha   90.00
_cell.angle_beta   90.00
_cell.angle_gamma   90.00
#
_symmetry.space_group_name_H-M   'P 1'
#
loop_
_entity.id
_entity.type
_entity.pdbx_description
1 polymer ?
#
loop_
_entity_poly.entity_id
_entity_poly.type
_entity_poly.pdbx_seq_one_letter_code
_entity_poly.pdbx_strand_id
1 'polypeptide(L)'
;MAVAFMANTQHLYYREDILNELGIPVPKTYEEVVAAAEKMRSSGKLLNPYAAAYKAGWNLAEEFVNMFLGYGGEFFKPGSAKPNINNAKGIATLRC
;
A
#
# COMPACT_ATOMS: atom_id res chain seq x y z
N MET A 1 27.57 1.59 17.46
CA MET A 1 27.01 0.23 17.64
C MET A 1 25.55 0.37 17.98
N ALA A 2 24.66 -0.26 17.21
CA ALA A 2 23.22 -0.26 17.45
C ALA A 2 22.76 -1.71 17.67
N VAL A 3 21.82 -1.91 18.59
CA VAL A 3 21.21 -3.22 18.88
C VAL A 3 19.73 -3.13 18.53
N ALA A 4 19.25 -4.04 17.69
CA ALA A 4 17.84 -4.09 17.31
C ALA A 4 16.99 -4.49 18.53
N PHE A 5 16.03 -3.65 18.88
CA PHE A 5 15.11 -3.90 20.01
C PHE A 5 13.70 -4.32 19.52
N MET A 6 13.25 -3.77 18.39
CA MET A 6 11.93 -4.04 17.83
C MET A 6 11.95 -3.85 16.31
N ALA A 7 11.27 -4.74 15.58
CA ALA A 7 11.06 -4.64 14.14
C ALA A 7 9.57 -4.43 13.86
N ASN A 8 9.25 -3.53 12.93
CA ASN A 8 7.90 -3.28 12.45
C ASN A 8 7.84 -3.57 10.95
N THR A 9 6.73 -4.15 10.51
CA THR A 9 6.44 -4.42 9.10
C THR A 9 4.99 -4.07 8.82
N GLN A 10 4.74 -3.39 7.70
CA GLN A 10 3.40 -3.01 7.29
C GLN A 10 2.66 -4.20 6.67
N HIS A 11 1.42 -4.42 7.10
CA HIS A 11 0.55 -5.48 6.62
C HIS A 11 -0.84 -4.92 6.32
N LEU A 12 -1.56 -5.56 5.38
CA LEU A 12 -2.97 -5.29 5.15
C LEU A 12 -3.80 -5.97 6.25
N TYR A 13 -4.48 -5.16 7.05
CA TYR A 13 -5.52 -5.63 7.96
C TYR A 13 -6.89 -5.40 7.32
N TYR A 14 -7.81 -6.36 7.45
CA TYR A 14 -9.12 -6.30 6.82
C TYR A 14 -10.23 -6.80 7.74
N ARG A 15 -11.48 -6.44 7.43
CA ARG A 15 -12.69 -6.90 8.11
C ARG A 15 -13.23 -8.16 7.43
N GLU A 16 -12.82 -9.31 7.94
CA GLU A 16 -13.20 -10.63 7.40
C GLU A 16 -14.72 -10.83 7.34
N ASP A 17 -15.43 -10.39 8.37
CA ASP A 17 -16.89 -10.47 8.44
C ASP A 17 -17.59 -9.68 7.31
N ILE A 18 -17.07 -8.49 6.98
CA ILE A 18 -17.61 -7.66 5.90
C ILE A 18 -17.26 -8.25 4.53
N LEU A 19 -16.03 -8.76 4.36
CA LEU A 19 -15.65 -9.46 3.13
C LEU A 19 -16.54 -10.67 2.87
N ASN A 20 -16.77 -11.50 3.89
CA ASN A 20 -17.62 -12.69 3.79
C ASN A 20 -19.07 -12.33 3.49
N GLU A 21 -19.64 -11.34 4.19
CA GLU A 21 -21.02 -10.89 3.96
C GLU A 21 -21.23 -10.40 2.52
N LEU A 22 -20.24 -9.70 1.95
CA LEU A 22 -20.30 -9.17 0.60
C LEU A 22 -19.79 -10.14 -0.48
N GLY A 23 -19.35 -11.34 -0.11
CA GLY A 23 -18.75 -12.31 -1.02
C GLY A 23 -17.53 -11.74 -1.76
N ILE A 24 -16.63 -11.07 -1.04
CA ILE A 24 -15.39 -10.50 -1.57
C ILE A 24 -14.22 -11.39 -1.12
N PRO A 25 -13.40 -11.92 -2.04
CA PRO A 25 -12.21 -12.67 -1.65
C PRO A 25 -11.18 -11.74 -0.98
N VAL A 26 -10.30 -12.31 -0.14
CA VAL A 26 -9.21 -11.55 0.48
C VAL A 26 -8.29 -10.96 -0.61
N PRO A 27 -8.14 -9.62 -0.69
CA PRO A 27 -7.30 -8.97 -1.68
C PRO A 27 -5.83 -9.37 -1.54
N LYS A 28 -5.15 -9.52 -2.68
CA LYS A 28 -3.71 -9.84 -2.78
C LYS A 28 -2.93 -8.75 -3.53
N THR A 29 -3.62 -7.87 -4.23
CA THR A 29 -3.07 -6.74 -4.97
C THR A 29 -3.73 -5.43 -4.55
N TYR A 30 -3.10 -4.29 -4.82
CA TYR A 30 -3.69 -2.99 -4.50
C TYR A 30 -4.94 -2.71 -5.33
N GLU A 31 -4.95 -3.14 -6.59
CA GLU A 31 -6.11 -3.03 -7.48
C GLU A 31 -7.32 -3.79 -6.91
N GLU A 32 -7.10 -4.98 -6.33
CA GLU A 32 -8.14 -5.72 -5.61
C GLU A 32 -8.59 -5.02 -4.31
N VAL A 33 -7.68 -4.34 -3.60
CA VAL A 33 -8.03 -3.53 -2.42
C VAL A 33 -8.95 -2.37 -2.81
N VAL A 34 -8.64 -1.67 -3.90
CA VAL A 34 -9.49 -0.58 -4.42
C VAL A 34 -10.85 -1.12 -4.85
N ALA A 35 -10.90 -2.20 -5.62
CA ALA A 35 -12.16 -2.81 -6.04
C ALA A 35 -13.02 -3.31 -4.86
N ALA A 36 -12.40 -3.91 -3.83
CA ALA A 36 -13.07 -4.30 -2.60
C ALA A 36 -13.63 -3.09 -1.86
N ALA A 37 -12.84 -2.01 -1.76
CA ALA A 37 -13.25 -0.77 -1.12
C ALA A 37 -14.46 -0.12 -1.82
N GLU A 38 -14.44 -0.06 -3.15
CA GLU A 38 -15.58 0.44 -3.94
C GLU A 38 -16.85 -0.37 -3.68
N LYS A 39 -16.77 -1.71 -3.72
CA LYS A 39 -17.92 -2.58 -3.42
C LYS A 39 -18.45 -2.40 -2.00
N MET A 40 -17.57 -2.27 -1.01
CA MET A 40 -17.95 -1.97 0.37
C MET A 40 -18.66 -0.61 0.49
N ARG A 41 -18.18 0.43 -0.18
CA ARG A 41 -18.83 1.75 -0.19
C ARG A 41 -20.18 1.71 -0.89
N SER A 42 -20.28 1.07 -2.05
CA SER A 42 -21.53 0.95 -2.81
C SER A 42 -22.60 0.14 -2.09
N SER A 43 -22.22 -0.83 -1.24
CA SER A 43 -23.17 -1.55 -0.39
C SER A 43 -23.73 -0.70 0.77
N GLY A 44 -23.18 0.48 1.04
CA GLY A 44 -23.54 1.34 2.17
C GLY A 44 -23.04 0.85 3.53
N LYS A 45 -22.29 -0.27 3.58
CA LYS A 45 -21.78 -0.87 4.82
C LYS A 45 -20.68 -0.06 5.49
N LEU A 46 -19.81 0.55 4.70
CA LEU A 46 -18.69 1.35 5.19
C LEU A 46 -18.61 2.67 4.42
N LEU A 47 -18.69 3.78 5.13
CA LEU A 47 -18.42 5.10 4.56
C LEU A 47 -16.95 5.21 4.12
N ASN A 48 -16.03 4.72 4.94
CA ASN A 48 -14.58 4.74 4.71
C ASN A 48 -14.04 3.30 4.70
N PRO A 49 -14.16 2.60 3.55
CA PRO A 49 -13.80 1.18 3.45
C PRO A 49 -12.29 0.93 3.36
N TYR A 50 -11.49 1.99 3.19
CA TYR A 50 -10.05 1.95 3.18
C TYR A 50 -9.50 3.11 4.01
N ALA A 51 -8.48 2.81 4.83
CA ALA A 51 -7.81 3.77 5.68
C ALA A 51 -6.30 3.49 5.64
N ALA A 52 -5.53 4.53 5.40
CA ALA A 52 -4.08 4.51 5.43
C ALA A 52 -3.54 5.91 5.77
N ALA A 53 -2.31 5.97 6.26
CA ALA A 53 -1.71 7.21 6.73
C ALA A 53 -1.02 7.94 5.56
N TYR A 54 -1.76 8.78 4.82
CA TYR A 54 -1.18 9.53 3.68
C TYR A 54 -0.75 10.96 4.01
N LYS A 55 -0.52 11.28 5.28
CA LYS A 55 -0.04 12.61 5.66
C LYS A 55 1.35 12.85 5.05
N ALA A 56 1.54 14.03 4.44
CA ALA A 56 2.82 14.44 3.87
C ALA A 56 3.97 14.32 4.88
N GLY A 57 5.14 13.92 4.38
CA GLY A 57 6.31 13.59 5.18
C GLY A 57 6.45 12.08 5.33
N TRP A 58 6.69 11.62 6.55
CA TRP A 58 7.01 10.23 6.86
C TRP A 58 5.96 9.23 6.35
N ASN A 59 4.69 9.42 6.71
CA ASN A 59 3.65 8.43 6.44
C ASN A 59 3.44 8.21 4.92
N LEU A 60 3.37 9.30 4.14
CA LEU A 60 3.26 9.21 2.68
C LEU A 60 4.50 8.55 2.04
N ALA A 61 5.69 8.79 2.59
CA ALA A 61 6.92 8.18 2.07
C ALA A 61 6.97 6.67 2.32
N GLU A 62 6.48 6.19 3.46
CA GLU A 62 6.38 4.75 3.77
C GLU A 62 5.44 4.03 2.78
N GLU A 63 4.25 4.60 2.54
CA GLU A 63 3.31 4.03 1.56
C GLU A 63 3.91 4.00 0.16
N PHE A 64 4.61 5.08 -0.25
CA PHE A 64 5.32 5.10 -1.53
C PHE A 64 6.38 3.99 -1.61
N VAL A 65 7.17 3.78 -0.55
CA VAL A 65 8.21 2.75 -0.49
C VAL A 65 7.60 1.35 -0.67
N ASN A 66 6.52 1.04 0.04
CA ASN A 66 5.85 -0.26 -0.05
C ASN A 66 5.29 -0.52 -1.45
N MET A 67 4.63 0.49 -2.03
CA MET A 67 4.02 0.37 -3.35
C MET A 67 5.04 0.38 -4.49
N PHE A 68 6.10 1.17 -4.39
CA PHE A 68 7.18 1.19 -5.37
C PHE A 68 7.90 -0.16 -5.44
N LEU A 69 8.14 -0.80 -4.29
CA LEU A 69 8.64 -2.18 -4.25
C LEU A 69 7.63 -3.18 -4.83
N GLY A 70 6.34 -3.00 -4.56
CA GLY A 70 5.27 -3.81 -5.17
C GLY A 70 5.25 -3.75 -6.70
N TYR A 71 5.58 -2.60 -7.29
CA TYR A 71 5.78 -2.42 -8.74
C TYR A 71 7.16 -2.90 -9.24
N GLY A 72 7.95 -3.55 -8.39
CA GLY A 72 9.29 -4.03 -8.70
C GLY A 72 10.29 -2.90 -8.93
N GLY A 73 10.10 -1.76 -8.28
CA GLY A 73 11.02 -0.63 -8.29
C GLY A 73 12.30 -0.89 -7.50
N GLU A 74 13.39 -0.24 -7.91
CA GLU A 74 14.66 -0.24 -7.18
C GLU A 74 14.97 1.19 -6.75
N PHE A 75 15.29 1.41 -5.48
CA PHE A 75 15.49 2.76 -4.94
C PHE A 75 16.69 3.49 -5.53
N PHE A 76 17.72 2.74 -5.93
CA PHE A 76 18.98 3.28 -6.43
C PHE A 76 19.38 2.60 -7.73
N LYS A 77 20.18 3.29 -8.55
CA LYS A 77 20.75 2.67 -9.75
C LYS A 77 21.78 1.62 -9.33
N PRO A 78 21.84 0.46 -10.00
CA PRO A 78 22.78 -0.61 -9.67
C PRO A 78 24.21 -0.12 -9.46
N GLY A 79 24.82 -0.48 -8.33
CA GLY A 79 26.20 -0.11 -8.00
C GLY A 79 26.42 1.37 -7.66
N SER A 80 25.38 2.15 -7.34
CA SER A 80 25.53 3.57 -7.02
C SER A 80 24.55 4.06 -5.96
N ALA A 81 24.86 5.21 -5.33
CA ALA A 81 23.94 5.92 -4.44
C ALA A 81 22.97 6.86 -5.19
N LYS A 82 22.91 6.80 -6.53
CA LYS A 82 22.03 7.68 -7.32
C LYS A 82 20.58 7.19 -7.20
N PRO A 83 19.62 8.02 -6.77
CA PRO A 83 18.22 7.64 -6.71
C PRO A 83 17.67 7.19 -8.07
N ASN A 84 16.81 6.19 -8.04
CA ASN A 84 16.15 5.60 -9.21
C ASN A 84 14.62 5.55 -9.04
N ILE A 85 14.06 6.48 -8.27
CA ILE A 85 12.61 6.54 -8.01
C ILE A 85 11.85 7.39 -9.04
N ASN A 86 12.51 8.38 -9.67
CA ASN A 86 11.88 9.24 -10.67
C ASN A 86 11.89 8.58 -12.06
N ASN A 87 11.02 7.59 -12.25
CA ASN A 87 10.86 6.83 -13.48
C ASN A 87 9.39 6.37 -13.65
N ALA A 88 9.11 5.58 -14.69
CA ALA A 88 7.76 5.10 -14.97
C ALA A 88 7.11 4.33 -13.80
N LYS A 89 7.89 3.55 -13.04
CA LYS A 89 7.41 2.82 -11.86
C LYS A 89 7.06 3.78 -10.73
N GLY A 90 7.90 4.78 -10.47
CA GLY A 90 7.61 5.80 -9.45
C GLY A 90 6.37 6.62 -9.79
N ILE A 91 6.13 6.91 -11.06
CA ILE A 91 4.89 7.55 -11.51
C ILE A 91 3.69 6.61 -11.32
N ALA A 92 3.83 5.32 -11.65
CA ALA A 92 2.76 4.33 -11.45
C ALA A 92 2.38 4.20 -9.97
N THR A 93 3.36 4.19 -9.06
CA THR A 93 3.14 4.20 -7.61
C THR A 93 2.25 5.36 -7.15
N LEU A 94 2.36 6.55 -7.75
CA LEU A 94 1.57 7.73 -7.38
C LEU A 94 0.16 7.76 -8.00
N ARG A 95 -0.17 6.81 -8.88
CA ARG A 95 -1.45 6.76 -9.60
C ARG A 95 -2.44 5.73 -9.04
N CYS A 96 -2.00 4.94 -8.06
CA CYS A 96 -2.87 4.01 -7.34
C CYS A 96 -3.86 4.72 -6.44
#